data_AF-A0A972D879-F1
#
_entry.id   AF-A0A972D879-F1
#
_cell.length_a   1.000
_cell.length_b   1.000
_cell.length_c   1.000
_cell.angle_alpha   90.00
_cell.angle_beta   90.00
_cell.angle_gamma   90.00
#
_symmetry.space_group_name_H-M   'P 1'
#
loop_
_entity.id
_entity.type
_entity.pdbx_description
1 polymer ?
#
loop_
_entity_poly.entity_id
_entity_poly.type
_entity_poly.pdbx_seq_one_letter_code
_entity_poly.pdbx_strand_id
1 'polypeptide(L)'
;MRRPRAEIALVLALLLGIFAGSARAQEVGDGIAAIVGGTVPGPGTIVILRSDVALRARMLLLGRGGEATLDQPIPPSLLAVVLRNLVDEALIAFEARRIDLPPPTPAALQVERARLHASVGGEARMRLLLERVGASRAELDAIVDRRARVAAFLELHLGGENLVAEHEVKRRFAEGDHPFVGMSYEDAAAPLRVMMTDERLGQAVAEWVGILRERTPVVIRAEY
;
A
#
# COMPACT_ATOMS: atom_id res chain seq x y z
N MET A 1 12.90 -69.52 -46.13
CA MET A 1 12.92 -68.04 -46.28
C MET A 1 12.31 -67.39 -45.04
N ARG A 2 12.73 -66.16 -44.75
CA ARG A 2 12.64 -65.40 -43.48
C ARG A 2 11.23 -64.92 -43.08
N ARG A 3 10.90 -65.13 -41.78
CA ARG A 3 10.31 -64.26 -40.71
C ARG A 3 9.08 -63.30 -40.93
N PRO A 4 8.35 -62.98 -39.84
CA PRO A 4 6.94 -62.53 -39.77
C PRO A 4 6.76 -61.01 -39.60
N ARG A 5 5.50 -60.50 -39.57
CA ARG A 5 5.01 -59.34 -38.79
C ARG A 5 3.59 -58.92 -39.18
N ALA A 6 2.71 -58.72 -38.19
CA ALA A 6 2.01 -57.43 -37.95
C ALA A 6 0.92 -57.55 -36.85
N GLU A 7 1.34 -57.75 -35.59
CA GLU A 7 0.58 -57.39 -34.38
C GLU A 7 0.63 -55.86 -34.15
N ILE A 8 0.35 -55.04 -35.16
CA ILE A 8 0.54 -53.57 -35.08
C ILE A 8 -0.78 -52.79 -34.96
N ALA A 9 -1.93 -53.45 -35.08
CA ALA A 9 -3.22 -52.74 -35.07
C ALA A 9 -3.73 -52.38 -33.65
N LEU A 10 -3.18 -52.94 -32.57
CA LEU A 10 -3.71 -52.78 -31.20
C LEU A 10 -2.78 -52.00 -30.26
N VAL A 11 -1.94 -51.10 -30.79
CA VAL A 11 -1.17 -50.13 -29.97
C VAL A 11 -1.49 -48.68 -30.35
N LEU A 12 -2.03 -48.45 -31.55
CA LEU A 12 -2.28 -47.09 -32.03
C LEU A 12 -3.55 -46.43 -31.45
N ALA A 13 -4.54 -47.21 -31.00
CA ALA A 13 -5.76 -46.68 -30.40
C ALA A 13 -5.62 -46.33 -28.90
N LEU A 14 -4.55 -46.79 -28.23
CA LEU A 14 -4.30 -46.49 -26.81
C LEU A 14 -3.44 -45.23 -26.61
N LEU A 15 -2.78 -44.71 -27.65
CA LEU A 15 -1.92 -43.53 -27.58
C LEU A 15 -2.63 -42.21 -27.92
N LEU A 16 -3.85 -42.25 -28.45
CA LEU A 16 -4.62 -41.05 -28.80
C LEU A 16 -5.59 -40.58 -27.68
N GLY A 17 -5.72 -41.34 -26.59
CA GLY A 17 -6.63 -41.01 -25.47
C GLY A 17 -6.00 -40.24 -24.30
N ILE A 18 -4.69 -40.01 -24.30
CA ILE A 18 -3.98 -39.45 -23.13
C ILE A 18 -3.76 -37.92 -23.23
N PHE A 19 -3.95 -37.32 -24.40
CA PHE A 19 -3.93 -35.86 -24.57
C PHE A 19 -5.32 -35.23 -24.45
N ALA A 20 -6.17 -35.77 -23.57
CA ALA A 20 -7.18 -34.94 -22.90
C ALA A 20 -6.39 -33.98 -22.00
N GLY A 21 -5.84 -32.94 -22.64
CA GLY A 21 -5.13 -31.86 -22.00
C GLY A 21 -6.01 -31.31 -20.91
N SER A 22 -5.70 -31.70 -19.68
CA SER A 22 -6.07 -30.94 -18.52
C SER A 22 -5.31 -29.63 -18.71
N ALA A 23 -5.95 -28.68 -19.38
CA ALA A 23 -5.65 -27.27 -19.22
C ALA A 23 -5.88 -27.02 -17.72
N ARG A 24 -4.84 -27.30 -16.91
CA ARG A 24 -4.72 -26.68 -15.60
C ARG A 24 -4.86 -25.21 -15.94
N ALA A 25 -5.97 -24.61 -15.50
CA ALA A 25 -6.11 -23.18 -15.47
C ALA A 25 -4.79 -22.70 -14.89
N GLN A 26 -3.97 -22.06 -15.72
CA GLN A 26 -2.74 -21.47 -15.25
C GLN A 26 -3.24 -20.48 -14.21
N GLU A 27 -3.05 -20.79 -12.93
CA GLU A 27 -3.32 -19.86 -11.85
C GLU A 27 -2.48 -18.63 -12.20
N VAL A 28 -3.15 -17.65 -12.80
CA VAL A 28 -2.53 -16.37 -13.10
C VAL A 28 -2.28 -15.77 -11.73
N GLY A 29 -1.05 -15.94 -11.24
CA GLY A 29 -0.64 -15.36 -9.97
C GLY A 29 -0.93 -13.86 -9.99
N ASP A 30 -1.27 -13.34 -8.81
CA ASP A 30 -1.64 -11.94 -8.52
C ASP A 30 -0.74 -10.88 -9.22
N GLY A 31 0.52 -11.24 -9.42
CA GLY A 31 1.49 -10.40 -10.13
C GLY A 31 2.12 -9.38 -9.19
N ILE A 32 3.35 -9.02 -9.49
CA ILE A 32 4.14 -8.09 -8.70
C ILE A 32 3.89 -6.68 -9.24
N ALA A 33 3.56 -5.74 -8.38
CA ALA A 33 3.47 -4.33 -8.71
C ALA A 33 4.81 -3.61 -8.51
N ALA A 34 5.51 -3.90 -7.42
CA ALA A 34 6.85 -3.37 -7.16
C ALA A 34 7.66 -4.27 -6.20
N ILE A 35 8.98 -4.07 -6.22
CA ILE A 35 9.96 -4.69 -5.31
C ILE A 35 10.81 -3.58 -4.71
N VAL A 36 11.00 -3.59 -3.39
CA VAL A 36 11.82 -2.64 -2.64
C VAL A 36 12.93 -3.40 -1.89
N GLY A 37 14.14 -2.86 -1.92
CA GLY A 37 15.33 -3.46 -1.29
C GLY A 37 16.06 -4.47 -2.17
N GLY A 38 15.67 -4.62 -3.44
CA GLY A 38 16.26 -5.56 -4.40
C GLY A 38 15.59 -5.48 -5.76
N THR A 39 16.08 -6.26 -6.73
CA THR A 39 15.57 -6.29 -8.12
C THR A 39 14.69 -7.50 -8.42
N VAL A 40 14.73 -8.51 -7.56
CA VAL A 40 13.97 -9.76 -7.62
C VAL A 40 13.41 -10.10 -6.23
N PRO A 41 12.28 -10.82 -6.13
CA PRO A 41 11.75 -11.27 -4.85
C PRO A 41 12.75 -12.18 -4.13
N GLY A 42 12.95 -11.94 -2.84
CA GLY A 42 13.83 -12.78 -2.03
C GLY A 42 13.90 -12.34 -0.57
N PRO A 43 14.65 -13.08 0.26
CA PRO A 43 14.91 -12.72 1.64
C PRO A 43 15.44 -11.28 1.73
N GLY A 44 14.85 -10.49 2.63
CA GLY A 44 15.23 -9.09 2.83
C GLY A 44 14.52 -8.09 1.92
N THR A 45 13.87 -8.50 0.83
CA THR A 45 13.07 -7.58 0.00
C THR A 45 11.66 -7.38 0.55
N ILE A 46 11.01 -6.29 0.16
CA ILE A 46 9.57 -6.07 0.32
C ILE A 46 8.93 -6.13 -1.06
N VAL A 47 7.97 -7.04 -1.23
CA VAL A 47 7.21 -7.21 -2.47
C VAL A 47 5.84 -6.57 -2.27
N ILE A 48 5.43 -5.75 -3.24
CA ILE A 48 4.09 -5.18 -3.33
C ILE A 48 3.38 -5.86 -4.49
N LEU A 49 2.24 -6.49 -4.23
CA LEU A 49 1.44 -7.19 -5.22
C LEU A 49 0.45 -6.25 -5.91
N ARG A 50 -0.14 -6.67 -7.04
CA ARG A 50 -1.19 -5.89 -7.70
C ARG A 50 -2.47 -5.85 -6.85
N SER A 51 -2.80 -6.94 -6.16
CA SER A 51 -3.88 -6.98 -5.17
C SER A 51 -3.70 -5.97 -4.04
N ASP A 52 -2.47 -5.77 -3.53
CA ASP A 52 -2.19 -4.76 -2.49
C ASP A 52 -2.59 -3.35 -2.97
N VAL A 53 -2.20 -3.02 -4.21
CA VAL A 53 -2.53 -1.73 -4.84
C VAL A 53 -4.04 -1.60 -5.02
N ALA A 54 -4.70 -2.64 -5.54
CA ALA A 54 -6.14 -2.64 -5.76
C ALA A 54 -6.92 -2.53 -4.43
N LEU A 55 -6.52 -3.28 -3.41
CA LEU A 55 -7.11 -3.26 -2.07
C LEU A 55 -7.00 -1.86 -1.46
N ARG A 56 -5.82 -1.25 -1.48
CA ARG A 56 -5.63 0.10 -0.95
C ARG A 56 -6.42 1.15 -1.74
N ALA A 57 -6.50 1.02 -3.06
CA ALA A 57 -7.32 1.90 -3.89
C ALA A 57 -8.82 1.77 -3.57
N ARG A 58 -9.30 0.54 -3.36
CA ARG A 58 -10.68 0.27 -2.92
C ARG A 58 -10.99 0.88 -1.56
N MET A 59 -10.06 0.78 -0.59
CA MET A 59 -10.20 1.43 0.72
C MET A 59 -10.39 2.95 0.56
N LEU A 60 -9.60 3.60 -0.30
CA LEU A 60 -9.70 5.04 -0.56
C LEU A 60 -11.01 5.45 -1.23
N LEU A 61 -11.48 4.66 -2.20
CA LEU A 61 -12.76 4.91 -2.88
C LEU A 61 -13.92 4.75 -1.89
N LEU A 62 -13.90 3.69 -1.09
CA LEU A 62 -14.92 3.41 -0.08
C LEU A 62 -15.00 4.51 0.98
N GLY A 63 -13.85 5.02 1.43
CA GLY A 63 -13.78 6.12 2.39
C GLY A 63 -14.39 7.43 1.89
N ARG A 64 -14.28 7.72 0.58
CA ARG A 64 -14.74 8.98 -0.02
C ARG A 64 -16.17 8.91 -0.57
N GLY A 65 -16.52 7.79 -1.22
CA GLY A 65 -17.77 7.64 -1.96
C GLY A 65 -18.73 6.60 -1.39
N GLY A 66 -18.36 5.91 -0.30
CA GLY A 66 -19.19 4.88 0.33
C GLY A 66 -19.29 3.60 -0.50
N GLU A 67 -20.22 2.72 -0.10
CA GLU A 67 -20.32 1.34 -0.59
C GLU A 67 -20.61 1.22 -2.09
N ALA A 68 -21.29 2.23 -2.68
CA ALA A 68 -21.56 2.29 -4.12
C ALA A 68 -20.29 2.29 -4.99
N THR A 69 -19.12 2.58 -4.40
CA THR A 69 -17.83 2.58 -5.10
C THR A 69 -17.20 1.19 -5.22
N LEU A 70 -17.68 0.19 -4.48
CA LEU A 70 -17.09 -1.15 -4.43
C LEU A 70 -17.11 -1.88 -5.78
N ASP A 71 -18.10 -1.60 -6.61
CA ASP A 71 -18.26 -2.23 -7.92
C ASP A 71 -17.75 -1.36 -9.07
N GLN A 72 -17.38 -0.11 -8.80
CA GLN A 72 -16.90 0.80 -9.85
C GLN A 72 -15.49 0.39 -10.31
N PRO A 73 -15.12 0.61 -11.57
CA PRO A 73 -13.74 0.46 -12.01
C PRO A 73 -12.81 1.36 -11.20
N ILE A 74 -11.64 0.85 -10.82
CA ILE A 74 -10.62 1.67 -10.15
C ILE A 74 -9.91 2.50 -11.23
N PRO A 75 -9.88 3.83 -11.12
CA PRO A 75 -9.16 4.66 -12.09
C PRO A 75 -7.67 4.29 -12.15
N PRO A 76 -7.05 4.15 -13.34
CA PRO A 76 -5.63 3.83 -13.45
C PRO A 76 -4.74 4.89 -12.78
N SER A 77 -5.12 6.16 -12.84
CA SER A 77 -4.46 7.24 -12.12
C SER A 77 -4.46 7.06 -10.60
N LEU A 78 -5.54 6.49 -10.03
CA LEU A 78 -5.60 6.16 -8.61
C LEU A 78 -4.69 4.98 -8.28
N LEU A 79 -4.63 3.94 -9.13
CA LEU A 79 -3.70 2.83 -8.96
C LEU A 79 -2.25 3.32 -8.98
N ALA A 80 -1.89 4.22 -9.89
CA ALA A 80 -0.56 4.80 -9.97
C ALA A 80 -0.21 5.61 -8.70
N VAL A 81 -1.14 6.42 -8.17
CA VAL A 81 -0.95 7.15 -6.90
C VAL A 81 -0.77 6.17 -5.74
N VAL A 82 -1.63 5.16 -5.64
CA VAL A 82 -1.58 4.17 -4.57
C VAL A 82 -0.29 3.37 -4.61
N LEU A 83 0.16 2.96 -5.79
CA LEU A 83 1.43 2.26 -5.94
C LEU A 83 2.60 3.13 -5.45
N ARG A 84 2.65 4.41 -5.83
CA ARG A 84 3.70 5.32 -5.34
C ARG A 84 3.70 5.39 -3.81
N ASN A 85 2.54 5.59 -3.20
CA ASN A 85 2.40 5.65 -1.74
C ASN A 85 2.80 4.33 -1.06
N LEU A 86 2.44 3.18 -1.63
CA LEU A 86 2.84 1.88 -1.09
C LEU A 86 4.36 1.65 -1.21
N VAL A 87 4.99 2.14 -2.28
CA VAL A 87 6.46 2.11 -2.41
C VAL A 87 7.12 3.01 -1.37
N ASP A 88 6.58 4.20 -1.12
CA ASP A 88 7.08 5.11 -0.08
C ASP A 88 6.97 4.49 1.32
N GLU A 89 5.81 3.90 1.65
CA GLU A 89 5.61 3.13 2.88
C GLU A 89 6.60 1.95 2.98
N ALA A 90 6.83 1.24 1.88
CA ALA A 90 7.74 0.10 1.85
C ALA A 90 9.21 0.51 2.02
N LEU A 91 9.62 1.66 1.50
CA LEU A 91 10.97 2.20 1.71
C LEU A 91 11.22 2.49 3.18
N ILE A 92 10.26 3.16 3.84
CA ILE A 92 10.37 3.46 5.27
C ILE A 92 10.36 2.16 6.08
N ALA A 93 9.47 1.22 5.76
CA ALA A 93 9.43 -0.08 6.45
C ALA A 93 10.70 -0.92 6.25
N PHE A 94 11.31 -0.85 5.05
CA PHE A 94 12.60 -1.48 4.77
C PHE A 94 13.71 -0.88 5.63
N GLU A 95 13.76 0.45 5.72
CA GLU A 95 14.73 1.14 6.55
C GLU A 95 14.55 0.84 8.04
N ALA A 96 13.31 0.84 8.52
CA ALA A 96 12.99 0.48 9.90
C ALA A 96 13.52 -0.92 10.26
N ARG A 97 13.42 -1.89 9.33
CA ARG A 97 14.01 -3.22 9.50
C ARG A 97 15.54 -3.18 9.49
N ARG A 98 16.15 -2.35 8.64
CA ARG A 98 17.61 -2.22 8.50
C ARG A 98 18.25 -1.70 9.79
N ILE A 99 17.59 -0.77 10.50
CA ILE A 99 18.07 -0.23 11.77
C ILE A 99 17.64 -1.06 12.99
N ASP A 100 17.05 -2.24 12.76
CA ASP A 100 16.51 -3.13 13.80
C ASP A 100 15.52 -2.42 14.74
N LEU A 101 14.63 -1.60 14.17
CA LEU A 101 13.59 -0.93 14.93
C LEU A 101 12.70 -2.00 15.61
N PRO A 102 12.44 -1.88 16.93
CA PRO A 102 11.61 -2.83 17.64
C PRO A 102 10.24 -3.02 16.97
N PRO A 103 9.65 -4.23 17.05
CA PRO A 103 8.32 -4.45 16.52
C PRO A 103 7.29 -3.53 17.18
N PRO A 104 6.23 -3.11 16.46
CA PRO A 104 5.20 -2.25 17.03
C PRO A 104 4.56 -2.88 18.26
N THR A 105 4.25 -2.05 19.26
CA THR A 105 3.53 -2.50 20.45
C THR A 105 2.08 -2.85 20.11
N PRO A 106 1.42 -3.70 20.90
CA PRO A 106 -0.01 -3.98 20.72
C PRO A 106 -0.87 -2.71 20.69
N ALA A 107 -0.54 -1.70 21.50
CA ALA A 107 -1.24 -0.42 21.51
C ALA A 107 -1.08 0.34 20.17
N ALA A 108 0.13 0.39 19.61
CA ALA A 108 0.39 1.01 18.32
C ALA A 108 -0.37 0.31 17.18
N LEU A 109 -0.42 -1.03 17.21
CA LEU A 109 -1.21 -1.81 16.25
C LEU A 109 -2.71 -1.50 16.34
N GLN A 110 -3.25 -1.33 17.56
CA GLN A 110 -4.66 -0.97 17.72
C GLN A 110 -4.97 0.45 17.23
N VAL A 111 -4.06 1.40 17.43
CA VAL A 111 -4.20 2.76 16.87
C VAL A 111 -4.26 2.70 15.34
N GLU A 112 -3.34 1.98 14.69
CA GLU A 112 -3.35 1.89 13.23
C GLU A 112 -4.55 1.10 12.69
N ARG A 113 -5.00 0.06 13.40
CA ARG A 113 -6.23 -0.65 13.06
C ARG A 113 -7.44 0.27 13.11
N ALA A 114 -7.57 1.07 14.18
CA ALA A 114 -8.65 2.04 14.33
C ALA A 114 -8.61 3.09 13.22
N ARG A 115 -7.43 3.65 12.90
CA ARG A 115 -7.25 4.59 11.77
C ARG A 115 -7.65 3.97 10.45
N LEU A 116 -7.27 2.71 10.20
CA LEU A 116 -7.59 2.01 8.97
C LEU A 116 -9.10 1.75 8.84
N HIS A 117 -9.77 1.33 9.93
CA HIS A 117 -11.23 1.23 9.95
C HIS A 117 -11.91 2.58 9.72
N ALA A 118 -11.47 3.63 10.41
CA ALA A 118 -12.01 4.97 10.23
C ALA A 118 -11.88 5.45 8.77
N SER A 119 -10.74 5.15 8.12
CA SER A 119 -10.48 5.56 6.73
C SER A 119 -11.45 4.99 5.70
N VAL A 120 -12.12 3.88 6.00
CA VAL A 120 -13.15 3.27 5.12
C VAL A 120 -14.59 3.52 5.62
N GLY A 121 -14.77 4.27 6.70
CA GLY A 121 -16.07 4.54 7.31
C GLY A 121 -16.52 3.50 8.33
N GLY A 122 -15.59 2.75 8.95
CA GLY A 122 -15.84 1.89 10.10
C GLY A 122 -15.62 0.39 9.85
N GLU A 123 -15.79 -0.40 10.91
CA GLU A 123 -15.53 -1.85 10.89
C GLU A 123 -16.46 -2.61 9.93
N ALA A 124 -17.75 -2.26 9.89
CA ALA A 124 -18.72 -2.94 9.03
C ALA A 124 -18.34 -2.82 7.54
N ARG A 125 -17.93 -1.63 7.11
CA ARG A 125 -17.48 -1.38 5.74
C ARG A 125 -16.15 -2.05 5.41
N MET A 126 -15.23 -2.09 6.38
CA MET A 126 -13.99 -2.86 6.22
C MET A 126 -14.28 -4.34 5.98
N ARG A 127 -15.17 -4.94 6.79
CA ARG A 127 -15.55 -6.35 6.64
C ARG A 127 -16.17 -6.62 5.26
N LEU A 128 -17.12 -5.78 4.84
CA LEU A 128 -17.74 -5.88 3.52
C LEU A 128 -16.70 -5.79 2.39
N LEU A 129 -15.74 -4.86 2.51
CA LEU A 129 -14.67 -4.71 1.54
C LEU A 129 -13.83 -5.99 1.44
N LEU A 130 -13.37 -6.53 2.57
CA LEU A 130 -12.54 -7.74 2.61
C LEU A 130 -13.26 -8.93 1.98
N GLU A 131 -14.53 -9.15 2.32
CA GLU A 131 -15.37 -10.17 1.71
C GLU A 131 -15.51 -9.97 0.19
N ARG A 132 -15.73 -8.73 -0.25
CA ARG A 132 -15.96 -8.40 -1.66
C ARG A 132 -14.73 -8.62 -2.54
N VAL A 133 -13.54 -8.35 -2.01
CA VAL A 133 -12.27 -8.46 -2.75
C VAL A 133 -11.53 -9.77 -2.45
N GLY A 134 -12.07 -10.62 -1.57
CA GLY A 134 -11.45 -11.89 -1.18
C GLY A 134 -10.20 -11.74 -0.34
N ALA A 135 -10.01 -10.59 0.33
CA ALA A 135 -8.86 -10.36 1.20
C ALA A 135 -9.12 -10.91 2.61
N SER A 136 -8.10 -11.53 3.18
CA SER A 136 -8.10 -12.14 4.50
C SER A 136 -7.83 -11.12 5.62
N ARG A 137 -8.16 -11.51 6.85
CA ARG A 137 -7.75 -10.75 8.05
C ARG A 137 -6.23 -10.67 8.20
N ALA A 138 -5.51 -11.71 7.79
CA ALA A 138 -4.05 -11.72 7.84
C ALA A 138 -3.42 -10.66 6.92
N GLU A 139 -3.99 -10.44 5.73
CA GLU A 139 -3.57 -9.35 4.84
C GLU A 139 -3.86 -7.98 5.45
N LEU A 140 -5.01 -7.81 6.10
CA LEU A 140 -5.31 -6.58 6.85
C LEU A 140 -4.30 -6.35 7.98
N ASP A 141 -3.98 -7.40 8.74
CA ASP A 141 -3.02 -7.33 9.84
C ASP A 141 -1.61 -7.00 9.36
N ALA A 142 -1.20 -7.50 8.19
CA ALA A 142 0.07 -7.13 7.57
C ALA A 142 0.12 -5.64 7.16
N ILE A 143 -1.00 -5.07 6.71
CA ILE A 143 -1.11 -3.63 6.45
C ILE A 143 -0.99 -2.83 7.76
N VAL A 144 -1.67 -3.27 8.82
CA VAL A 144 -1.61 -2.63 10.14
C VAL A 144 -0.19 -2.66 10.72
N ASP A 145 0.47 -3.82 10.70
CA ASP A 145 1.87 -3.96 11.16
C ASP A 145 2.81 -3.03 10.38
N ARG A 146 2.73 -3.04 9.04
CA ARG A 146 3.56 -2.16 8.20
C ARG A 146 3.34 -0.69 8.54
N ARG A 147 2.08 -0.24 8.65
CA ARG A 147 1.76 1.16 8.99
C ARG A 147 2.25 1.53 10.38
N ALA A 148 2.13 0.63 11.35
CA ALA A 148 2.59 0.89 12.71
C ALA A 148 4.11 1.00 12.79
N ARG A 149 4.85 0.20 12.01
CA ARG A 149 6.32 0.34 11.87
C ARG A 149 6.71 1.67 11.23
N VAL A 150 6.02 2.05 10.16
CA VAL A 150 6.24 3.34 9.49
C VAL A 150 5.98 4.49 10.47
N ALA A 151 4.87 4.46 11.20
CA ALA A 151 4.54 5.47 12.21
C ALA A 151 5.62 5.56 13.30
N ALA A 152 6.05 4.42 13.86
CA ALA A 152 7.11 4.39 14.87
C ALA A 152 8.46 4.91 14.34
N PHE A 153 8.79 4.58 13.09
CA PHE A 153 10.00 5.08 12.43
C PHE A 153 9.95 6.61 12.27
N LEU A 154 8.83 7.12 11.76
CA LEU A 154 8.64 8.56 11.54
C LEU A 154 8.64 9.31 12.87
N GLU A 155 8.03 8.78 13.93
CA GLU A 155 8.06 9.39 15.26
C GLU A 155 9.51 9.52 15.77
N LEU A 156 10.33 8.47 15.62
CA LEU A 156 11.72 8.50 16.06
C LEU A 156 12.58 9.53 15.30
N HIS A 157 12.30 9.77 14.02
CA HIS A 157 13.15 10.61 13.15
C HIS A 157 12.59 12.02 12.94
N LEU A 158 11.28 12.21 13.09
CA LEU A 158 10.55 13.45 12.80
C LEU A 158 9.76 13.98 14.03
N GLY A 159 9.60 13.20 15.10
CA GLY A 159 8.82 13.56 16.30
C GLY A 159 9.47 14.63 17.20
N GLY A 160 10.47 15.35 16.71
CA GLY A 160 11.18 16.39 17.45
C GLY A 160 10.55 17.77 17.27
N GLU A 161 9.98 18.30 18.37
CA GLU A 161 9.68 19.72 18.63
C GLU A 161 8.62 20.42 17.78
N ASN A 162 8.19 21.59 18.29
CA ASN A 162 7.10 22.45 17.87
C ASN A 162 7.29 22.86 16.39
N LEU A 163 6.86 22.01 15.46
CA LEU A 163 7.13 22.12 14.02
C LEU A 163 6.72 23.47 13.45
N VAL A 164 5.79 24.19 14.07
CA VAL A 164 5.32 25.52 13.65
C VAL A 164 5.28 26.48 14.83
N ALA A 165 6.14 27.49 14.80
CA ALA A 165 6.16 28.53 15.82
C ALA A 165 5.01 29.55 15.61
N GLU A 166 4.54 30.17 16.71
CA GLU A 166 3.41 31.10 16.65
C GLU A 166 3.62 32.28 15.69
N HIS A 167 4.84 32.83 15.62
CA HIS A 167 5.16 33.92 14.71
C HIS A 167 5.01 33.54 13.23
N GLU A 168 5.18 32.25 12.89
CA GLU A 168 5.01 31.74 11.54
C GLU A 168 3.52 31.60 11.19
N VAL A 169 2.69 31.19 12.15
CA VAL A 169 1.23 31.15 12.02
C VAL A 169 0.69 32.57 11.78
N LYS A 170 1.17 33.55 12.56
CA LYS A 170 0.82 34.97 12.40
C LYS A 170 1.21 35.49 11.03
N ARG A 171 2.44 35.19 10.57
CA ARG A 171 2.93 35.58 9.25
C ARG A 171 2.08 35.00 8.13
N ARG A 172 1.83 33.68 8.15
CA ARG A 172 1.02 32.99 7.13
C ARG A 172 -0.41 33.54 7.08
N PHE A 173 -1.01 33.82 8.24
CA PHE A 173 -2.33 34.44 8.32
C PHE A 173 -2.34 35.85 7.70
N ALA A 174 -1.36 36.68 8.03
CA ALA A 174 -1.25 38.03 7.49
C ALA A 174 -0.99 38.07 5.97
N GLU A 175 -0.29 37.08 5.43
CA GLU A 175 -0.03 36.91 4.00
C GLU A 175 -1.26 36.44 3.20
N GLY A 176 -2.32 35.97 3.88
CA GLY A 176 -3.53 35.46 3.24
C GLY A 176 -3.38 34.10 2.54
N ASP A 177 -2.25 33.41 2.74
CA ASP A 177 -1.96 32.09 2.16
C ASP A 177 -2.56 30.95 3.02
N HIS A 178 -3.89 30.97 3.15
CA HIS A 178 -4.65 29.97 3.91
C HIS A 178 -6.12 29.91 3.47
N PRO A 179 -6.82 28.78 3.73
CA PRO A 179 -8.23 28.62 3.33
C PRO A 179 -9.24 29.35 4.25
N PHE A 180 -8.81 29.85 5.41
CA PHE A 180 -9.69 30.47 6.42
C PHE A 180 -10.14 31.91 6.09
N VAL A 181 -10.71 32.10 4.90
CA VAL A 181 -11.17 33.41 4.43
C VAL A 181 -12.32 33.93 5.31
N GLY A 182 -12.22 35.19 5.75
CA GLY A 182 -13.24 35.86 6.56
C GLY A 182 -13.23 35.50 8.06
N MET A 183 -12.30 34.65 8.52
CA MET A 183 -12.08 34.38 9.94
C MET A 183 -11.14 35.41 10.57
N SER A 184 -11.23 35.60 11.89
CA SER A 184 -10.24 36.34 12.67
C SER A 184 -8.98 35.50 12.88
N TYR A 185 -7.85 36.11 13.26
CA TYR A 185 -6.63 35.36 13.58
C TYR A 185 -6.89 34.44 14.78
N GLU A 186 -7.61 34.92 15.79
CA GLU A 186 -7.94 34.19 17.01
C GLU A 186 -8.68 32.88 16.71
N ASP A 187 -9.63 32.91 15.76
CA ASP A 187 -10.40 31.73 15.35
C ASP A 187 -9.60 30.80 14.43
N ALA A 188 -8.76 31.35 13.55
CA ALA A 188 -8.02 30.60 12.55
C ALA A 188 -6.68 30.04 13.05
N ALA A 189 -6.09 30.58 14.12
CA ALA A 189 -4.72 30.26 14.52
C ALA A 189 -4.51 28.78 14.86
N ALA A 190 -5.46 28.15 15.55
CA ALA A 190 -5.38 26.73 15.90
C ALA A 190 -5.48 25.81 14.66
N PRO A 191 -6.53 25.89 13.81
CA PRO A 191 -6.61 25.06 12.62
C PRO A 191 -5.52 25.39 11.59
N LEU A 192 -5.07 26.64 11.48
CA LEU A 192 -3.93 27.03 10.64
C LEU A 192 -2.62 26.37 11.11
N ARG A 193 -2.37 26.34 12.42
CA ARG A 193 -1.19 25.66 12.96
C ARG A 193 -1.21 24.16 12.67
N VAL A 194 -2.38 23.52 12.76
CA VAL A 194 -2.53 22.09 12.41
C VAL A 194 -2.22 21.88 10.93
N MET A 195 -2.81 22.67 10.04
CA MET A 195 -2.54 22.62 8.59
C MET A 195 -1.04 22.78 8.27
N MET A 196 -0.40 23.80 8.84
CA MET A 196 1.03 24.06 8.63
C MET A 196 1.91 22.93 9.20
N THR A 197 1.51 22.32 10.32
CA THR A 197 2.19 21.16 10.89
C THR A 197 2.10 19.97 9.95
N ASP A 198 0.91 19.70 9.41
CA ASP A 198 0.68 18.61 8.45
C ASP A 198 1.47 18.84 7.15
N GLU A 199 1.52 20.07 6.63
CA GLU A 199 2.34 20.46 5.47
C GLU A 199 3.83 20.17 5.72
N ARG A 200 4.36 20.62 6.86
CA ARG A 200 5.78 20.40 7.23
C ARG A 200 6.11 18.93 7.40
N LEU A 201 5.24 18.19 8.08
CA LEU A 201 5.44 16.76 8.24
C LEU A 201 5.42 16.06 6.88
N GLY A 202 4.50 16.43 5.99
CA GLY A 202 4.44 15.91 4.62
C GLY A 202 5.71 16.20 3.82
N GLN A 203 6.24 17.42 3.92
CA GLN A 203 7.51 17.80 3.29
C GLN A 203 8.70 17.02 3.85
N ALA A 204 8.80 16.91 5.17
CA ALA A 204 9.87 16.17 5.83
C ALA A 204 9.85 14.69 5.44
N VAL A 205 8.66 14.07 5.40
CA VAL A 205 8.49 12.68 4.92
C VAL A 205 8.91 12.56 3.46
N ALA A 206 8.50 13.48 2.58
CA ALA A 206 8.85 13.44 1.16
C ALA A 206 10.36 13.56 0.93
N GLU A 207 11.03 14.46 1.65
CA GLU A 207 12.49 14.61 1.62
C GLU A 207 13.18 13.31 2.07
N TRP A 208 12.73 12.74 3.18
CA TRP A 208 13.27 11.50 3.72
C TRP A 208 13.09 10.32 2.76
N VAL A 209 11.91 10.21 2.15
CA VAL A 209 11.62 9.21 1.12
C VAL A 209 12.52 9.41 -0.11
N GLY A 210 12.78 10.66 -0.51
CA GLY A 210 13.75 10.99 -1.56
C GLY A 210 15.14 10.40 -1.27
N ILE A 211 15.64 10.64 -0.06
CA ILE A 211 16.91 10.10 0.43
C ILE A 211 16.92 8.56 0.45
N LEU A 212 15.80 7.94 0.83
CA LEU A 212 15.66 6.48 0.82
C LEU A 212 15.64 5.88 -0.58
N ARG A 213 14.99 6.56 -1.54
CA ARG A 213 14.93 6.14 -2.95
C ARG A 213 16.30 6.14 -3.61
N GLU A 214 17.17 7.07 -3.25
CA GLU A 214 18.53 7.14 -3.81
C GLU A 214 19.42 5.97 -3.37
N ARG A 215 19.20 5.43 -2.16
CA ARG A 215 20.05 4.38 -1.57
C ARG A 215 19.46 2.98 -1.59
N THR A 216 18.15 2.86 -1.84
CA THR A 216 17.42 1.59 -1.78
C THR A 216 16.95 1.21 -3.18
N PRO A 217 17.34 0.04 -3.72
CA PRO A 217 16.83 -0.41 -5.01
C PRO A 217 15.30 -0.54 -5.00
N VAL A 218 14.65 0.07 -5.99
CA VAL A 218 13.21 -0.05 -6.23
C VAL A 218 13.00 -0.45 -7.68
N VAL A 219 12.21 -1.50 -7.90
CA VAL A 219 11.80 -1.94 -9.23
C VAL A 219 10.29 -1.94 -9.32
N ILE A 220 9.73 -1.09 -10.17
CA ILE A 220 8.31 -1.06 -10.50
C ILE A 220 8.06 -2.00 -11.69
N ARG A 221 7.02 -2.84 -11.58
CA ARG A 221 6.64 -3.84 -12.58
C ARG A 221 5.23 -3.62 -13.14
N ALA A 222 4.34 -3.02 -12.37
CA ALA A 222 3.00 -2.70 -12.84
C ALA A 222 2.99 -1.45 -13.72
N GLU A 223 2.24 -1.52 -14.81
CA GLU A 223 1.90 -0.39 -15.67
C GLU A 223 0.44 -0.02 -15.36
N TYR A 224 0.24 1.18 -14.79
CA TYR A 224 -1.06 1.75 -14.44
C TYR A 224 -1.21 3.13 -15.08
#